data_AF-A0A174R691-F1
#
_entry.id   AF-A0A174R691-F1
#
_cell.length_a   1.000
_cell.length_b   1.000
_cell.length_c   1.000
_cell.angle_alpha   90.00
_cell.angle_beta   90.00
_cell.angle_gamma   90.00
#
_symmetry.space_group_name_H-M   'P 1'
#
loop_
_entity.id
_entity.type
_entity.pdbx_description
1 polymer ?
#
loop_
_entity_poly.entity_id
_entity_poly.type
_entity_poly.pdbx_seq_one_letter_code
_entity_poly.pdbx_strand_id
1 'polypeptide(L)' 'MSTFSGQKNSGMEIPDYAIERIARCLLPMIQAYYESDEGQAELAAWNEKKDAEDTREQDRKTA' A
#
# COMPACT_ATOMS: atom_id res chain seq x y z
N MET A 1 -28.97 -3.44 8.48
CA MET A 1 -27.58 -3.87 8.28
C MET A 1 -27.20 -3.50 6.86
N SER A 2 -26.42 -2.43 6.68
CA SER A 2 -26.06 -1.92 5.35
C SER A 2 -25.08 -2.87 4.68
N THR A 3 -25.56 -3.59 3.67
CA THR A 3 -24.69 -4.33 2.74
C THR A 3 -24.00 -3.31 1.85
N PHE A 4 -22.70 -3.15 2.02
CA PHE A 4 -21.83 -2.38 1.13
C PHE A 4 -21.99 -2.94 -0.29
N SER A 5 -22.76 -2.22 -1.11
CA SER A 5 -22.91 -2.48 -2.54
C SER A 5 -21.62 -2.09 -3.25
N GLY A 6 -20.61 -2.96 -3.19
CA GLY A 6 -19.35 -2.83 -3.91
C GLY A 6 -19.33 -3.71 -5.16
N GLN A 7 -19.37 -3.06 -6.32
CA GLN A 7 -18.95 -3.51 -7.66
C GLN A 7 -18.80 -5.02 -7.93
N LYS A 8 -19.57 -5.48 -8.93
CA LYS A 8 -19.44 -6.79 -9.60
C LYS A 8 -17.98 -7.04 -9.99
N ASN A 9 -17.37 -8.06 -9.39
CA ASN A 9 -16.04 -8.52 -9.75
C ASN A 9 -16.07 -9.23 -11.11
N SER A 10 -15.01 -9.08 -11.88
CA SER A 10 -14.86 -9.54 -13.25
C SER A 10 -14.88 -11.07 -13.35
N GLY A 11 -16.03 -11.68 -13.63
CA GLY A 11 -16.20 -13.02 -14.25
C GLY A 11 -15.53 -14.24 -13.58
N MET A 12 -14.84 -14.04 -12.47
CA MET A 12 -14.14 -15.04 -11.69
C MET A 12 -14.65 -14.81 -10.27
N GLU A 13 -15.75 -15.49 -9.92
CA GLU A 13 -16.37 -15.43 -8.58
C GLU A 13 -15.42 -16.08 -7.57
N ILE A 14 -14.33 -15.39 -7.25
CA ILE A 14 -13.49 -15.73 -6.12
C ILE A 14 -14.34 -15.43 -4.88
N PRO A 15 -14.65 -16.42 -4.05
CA PRO A 15 -15.47 -16.18 -2.87
C PRO A 15 -14.76 -15.25 -1.88
N ASP A 16 -15.51 -14.38 -1.21
CA ASP A 16 -14.95 -13.42 -0.24
C ASP A 16 -14.11 -14.11 0.84
N TYR A 17 -14.54 -15.29 1.33
CA TYR A 17 -13.78 -16.06 2.32
C TYR A 17 -12.39 -16.46 1.81
N ALA A 18 -12.21 -16.65 0.50
CA ALA A 18 -10.94 -17.00 -0.09
C ALA A 18 -10.02 -15.76 -0.15
N ILE A 19 -10.57 -14.61 -0.49
CA ILE A 19 -9.86 -13.31 -0.45
C ILE A 19 -9.43 -13.00 0.98
N GLU A 20 -10.33 -13.11 1.95
CA GLU A 20 -10.02 -12.88 3.35
C GLU A 20 -8.96 -13.86 3.87
N ARG A 21 -9.02 -15.14 3.46
CA ARG A 21 -8.03 -16.14 3.89
C ARG A 21 -6.64 -15.78 3.35
N ILE A 22 -6.56 -15.35 2.09
CA ILE A 22 -5.31 -14.86 1.50
C ILE A 22 -4.81 -13.64 2.27
N ALA A 23 -5.67 -12.64 2.51
CA ALA A 23 -5.29 -11.43 3.24
C ALA A 23 -4.78 -11.74 4.66
N ARG A 24 -5.47 -12.63 5.40
CA ARG A 24 -5.03 -13.07 6.74
C ARG A 24 -3.66 -13.76 6.72
N CYS A 25 -3.36 -14.54 5.67
CA CYS A 25 -2.05 -15.19 5.53
C CYS A 25 -0.95 -14.21 5.13
N LEU A 26 -1.25 -13.24 4.24
CA LEU A 26 -0.26 -12.28 3.74
C LEU A 26 0.07 -11.17 4.74
N LEU A 27 -0.92 -10.73 5.54
CA LEU A 27 -0.76 -9.64 6.50
C LEU A 27 0.47 -9.79 7.44
N PRO A 28 0.70 -10.93 8.12
CA PRO A 28 1.86 -11.07 9.00
C PRO A 28 3.18 -11.04 8.23
N MET A 29 3.23 -11.52 6.99
CA MET A 29 4.43 -11.46 6.15
C MET A 29 4.76 -10.02 5.75
N ILE A 30 3.73 -9.26 5.40
CA ILE A 30 3.87 -7.82 5.10
C ILE A 30 4.37 -7.09 6.35
N GLN A 31 3.75 -7.32 7.51
CA GLN A 31 4.18 -6.71 8.77
C GLN A 31 5.63 -7.03 9.10
N ALA A 32 6.05 -8.29 8.98
CA ALA A 32 7.44 -8.70 9.18
C ALA A 32 8.41 -8.01 8.21
N TYR A 33 8.01 -7.80 6.96
CA TYR A 33 8.82 -7.04 6.00
C TYR A 33 8.97 -5.57 6.40
N TYR A 34 7.88 -4.91 6.80
CA TYR A 34 7.94 -3.52 7.28
C TYR A 34 8.78 -3.38 8.55
N GLU A 35 8.80 -4.38 9.42
CA GLU A 35 9.63 -4.37 10.65
C GLU A 35 11.09 -4.76 10.39
N SER A 36 11.39 -5.31 9.21
CA SER A 36 12.75 -5.67 8.82
C SER A 36 13.61 -4.44 8.47
N ASP A 37 14.92 -4.57 8.65
CA ASP A 37 15.89 -3.52 8.31
C ASP A 37 15.83 -3.14 6.83
N GLU A 38 15.59 -4.12 5.95
CA GLU A 38 15.47 -3.91 4.50
C GLU A 38 14.22 -3.07 4.18
N GLY A 39 13.06 -3.43 4.76
CA GLY A 39 11.82 -2.68 4.57
C GLY A 39 11.89 -1.24 5.11
N GLN A 40 12.53 -1.03 6.25
CA GLN A 40 12.76 0.31 6.80
C GLN A 40 13.73 1.13 5.92
N ALA A 41 14.79 0.52 5.42
CA ALA A 41 15.76 1.21 4.55
C ALA A 41 15.14 1.63 3.22
N GLU A 42 14.34 0.78 2.58
CA GLU A 42 13.61 1.15 1.36
C GLU A 42 12.61 2.27 1.60
N LEU A 43 11.90 2.24 2.74
CA LEU A 43 10.94 3.28 3.10
C LEU A 43 11.64 4.63 3.35
N ALA A 44 12.78 4.62 4.04
CA ALA A 44 13.60 5.82 4.26
C ALA A 44 14.08 6.42 2.92
N ALA A 45 14.63 5.58 2.03
CA ALA A 45 15.09 6.01 0.72
C ALA A 45 13.97 6.56 -0.17
N TRP A 46 12.74 6.05 -0.01
CA TRP A 46 11.57 6.57 -0.71
C TRP A 46 11.13 7.93 -0.16
N ASN A 47 11.11 8.12 1.16
CA ASN A 47 10.79 9.40 1.79
C ASN A 47 11.79 10.50 1.40
N GLU A 48 13.10 10.21 1.42
CA GLU A 48 14.12 11.18 1.00
C GLU A 48 13.96 11.64 -0.46
N LYS A 49 13.58 10.72 -1.35
CA LYS A 49 13.28 11.06 -2.75
C LYS A 49 12.03 11.94 -2.86
N LYS A 50 11.03 11.69 -2.04
CA LYS A 50 9.77 12.46 -2.01
C LYS A 50 10.00 13.88 -1.50
N ASP A 51 10.72 14.03 -0.39
CA ASP A 51 11.06 15.35 0.16
C ASP A 51 11.88 16.19 -0.84
N ALA A 52 12.81 15.55 -1.56
CA ALA A 52 13.59 16.21 -2.61
C ALA A 52 12.75 16.59 -3.84
N GLU A 53 11.72 15.81 -4.18
CA GLU A 53 10.78 16.09 -5.26
C GLU A 53 9.85 17.25 -4.88
N ASP A 54 9.29 17.24 -3.67
CA ASP A 54 8.41 18.29 -3.15
C ASP A 54 9.15 19.63 -3.00
N THR A 55 10.40 19.62 -2.53
CA THR A 55 11.23 20.83 -2.46
C THR A 55 11.46 21.44 -3.85
N ARG A 56 11.76 20.61 -4.85
CA ARG A 56 11.95 21.06 -6.25
C ARG A 56 10.68 21.59 -6.88
N GLU A 57 9.52 20.99 -6.58
CA GLU A 57 8.20 21.43 -7.03
C GLU A 57 7.86 22.81 -6.42
N GLN A 58 8.20 23.02 -5.15
CA GLN A 58 7.94 24.26 -4.41
C GLN A 58 8.86 25.41 -4.86
N ASP A 59 10.12 25.13 -5.17
CA ASP A 59 11.06 26.08 -5.76
C ASP A 59 10.64 26.53 -7.17
N ARG A 60 10.10 25.60 -7.99
CA ARG A 60 9.58 25.93 -9.34
C ARG A 60 8.34 26.81 -9.30
N LYS A 61 7.51 26.70 -8.25
CA LYS A 61 6.28 27.48 -8.09
C LYS A 61 6.50 28.89 -7.54
N THR A 62 7.66 29.12 -6.93
CA THR A 62 8.02 30.38 -6.25
C THR A 62 8.90 31.28 -7.14
N ALA A 63 9.42 30.75 -8.25
CA ALA A 63 10.14 31.48 -9.30
C ALA A 63 9.20 31.95 -10.42
#